data_AF-A0A0S7YK91-F1
#
_entry.id   AF-A0A0S7YK91-F1
#
_cell.length_a   1.000
_cell.length_b   1.000
_cell.length_c   1.000
_cell.angle_alpha   90.00
_cell.angle_beta   90.00
_cell.angle_gamma   90.00
#
_symmetry.space_group_name_H-M   'P 1'
#
loop_
_entity.id
_entity.type
_entity.pdbx_description
1 polymer ?
#
loop_
_entity_poly.entity_id
_entity_poly.type
_entity_poly.pdbx_seq_one_letter_code
_entity_poly.pdbx_strand_id
1 'polypeptide(L)'
;MLQKTIIWAAVAGVVFAVAPAAQAGVILPGTVGYWSFEDNTPNDQSGNPGNANCVWVGTAVYSNDTPGPGSLVSIDLRARNAAIGAVNEQLFDTASHSIAFWTKGPPTGDWGNWASKTTETDGWMIRQHASGRTSMYYDIRSGGNDLGLGIDHSDNVWRHYVMTYDVGTNRKLIYENGVQVAGPQNGRAGGPLDSARTLVWGDRDSNDAPGYQASGGGNYIGTMLDELYFIDRAITLDEVLQLYNDPLGAPEGSLHIFKFLDDCDGVFEPGEPILPQPFPFRVTDAQGVEQLVSSCETIPLPEGRYTITELVPPGWIACSDNPFQVDILPGQLTEVFFGNMPKGDIPEPVTLGALGLALAGLGGYVRRRRRF
;
A
#
# COMPACT_ATOMS: atom_id res chain seq x y z
N MET A 1 18.64 46.70 -48.40
CA MET A 1 17.64 45.83 -47.76
C MET A 1 18.39 44.72 -47.04
N LEU A 2 18.55 44.82 -45.72
CA LEU A 2 19.17 43.76 -44.91
C LEU A 2 18.08 42.76 -44.49
N GLN A 3 18.22 41.50 -44.89
CA GLN A 3 17.44 40.38 -44.36
C GLN A 3 17.86 40.15 -42.91
N LYS A 4 16.92 40.33 -41.96
CA LYS A 4 17.09 39.93 -40.57
C LYS A 4 16.77 38.44 -40.45
N THR A 5 17.79 37.62 -40.24
CA THR A 5 17.65 36.21 -39.86
C THR A 5 17.36 36.16 -38.37
N ILE A 6 16.15 35.74 -37.98
CA ILE A 6 15.78 35.45 -36.60
C ILE A 6 16.21 34.01 -36.32
N ILE A 7 17.19 33.83 -35.44
CA ILE A 7 17.60 32.52 -34.91
C ILE A 7 16.75 32.28 -33.65
N TRP A 8 15.86 31.30 -33.71
CA TRP A 8 15.18 30.78 -32.52
C TRP A 8 16.17 29.91 -31.74
N ALA A 9 16.65 30.40 -30.59
CA ALA A 9 17.37 29.56 -29.64
C ALA A 9 16.35 28.72 -28.88
N ALA A 10 16.36 27.40 -29.10
CA ALA A 10 15.64 26.46 -28.25
C ALA A 10 16.31 26.45 -26.88
N VAL A 11 15.66 27.05 -25.88
CA VAL A 11 16.07 26.89 -24.48
C VAL A 11 15.61 25.49 -24.08
N ALA A 12 16.55 24.54 -24.06
CA ALA A 12 16.33 23.24 -23.43
C ALA A 12 16.16 23.48 -21.92
N GLY A 13 14.91 23.50 -21.46
CA GLY A 13 14.61 23.45 -20.04
C GLY A 13 15.12 22.13 -19.48
N VAL A 14 16.14 22.20 -18.63
CA VAL A 14 16.54 21.07 -17.80
C VAL A 14 15.41 20.86 -16.79
N VAL A 15 14.54 19.89 -17.07
CA VAL A 15 13.61 19.37 -16.07
C VAL A 15 14.48 18.61 -15.07
N PHE A 16 14.74 19.21 -13.92
CA PHE A 16 15.17 18.42 -12.77
C PHE A 16 13.98 17.54 -12.40
N ALA A 17 14.08 16.24 -12.68
CA ALA A 17 13.24 15.27 -12.01
C ALA A 17 13.56 15.41 -10.51
N VAL A 18 12.66 16.06 -9.78
CA VAL A 18 12.66 15.97 -8.33
C VAL A 18 12.40 14.49 -8.04
N ALA A 19 13.30 13.84 -7.32
CA ALA A 19 13.04 12.48 -6.85
C ALA A 19 11.67 12.49 -6.16
N PRO A 20 10.78 11.52 -6.44
CA PRO A 20 9.53 11.41 -5.69
C PRO A 20 9.88 11.40 -4.20
N ALA A 21 9.12 12.16 -3.40
CA ALA A 21 9.29 12.13 -1.95
C ALA A 21 9.17 10.67 -1.48
N ALA A 22 10.03 10.25 -0.56
CA ALA A 22 9.92 8.94 0.08
C ALA A 22 8.48 8.79 0.60
N GLN A 23 7.80 7.75 0.13
CA GLN A 23 6.39 7.57 0.39
C GLN A 23 6.25 6.90 1.76
N ALA A 24 5.47 7.50 2.66
CA ALA A 24 5.15 6.92 3.95
C ALA A 24 3.87 6.09 3.83
N GLY A 25 3.86 4.91 4.43
CA GLY A 25 2.71 4.02 4.50
C GLY A 25 1.51 4.60 5.24
N VAL A 26 0.41 3.86 5.20
CA VAL A 26 -0.83 4.24 5.89
C VAL A 26 -0.55 4.40 7.38
N ILE A 27 -0.64 5.62 7.91
CA ILE A 27 -0.49 5.89 9.34
C ILE A 27 -1.86 5.82 10.00
N LEU A 28 -2.16 4.67 10.62
CA LEU A 28 -3.40 4.48 11.35
C LEU A 28 -3.45 5.33 12.64
N PRO A 29 -4.65 5.73 13.12
CA PRO A 29 -4.77 6.38 14.42
C PRO A 29 -4.18 5.51 15.54
N GLY A 30 -3.37 6.12 16.42
CA GLY A 30 -2.68 5.40 17.50
C GLY A 30 -1.34 4.78 17.10
N THR A 31 -0.86 5.01 15.87
CA THR A 31 0.51 4.61 15.47
C THR A 31 1.52 5.41 16.29
N VAL A 32 2.38 4.70 17.02
CA VAL A 32 3.41 5.27 17.90
C VAL A 32 4.81 5.13 17.30
N GLY A 33 5.02 4.10 16.48
CA GLY A 33 6.24 3.88 15.72
C GLY A 33 5.94 3.29 14.35
N TYR A 34 6.61 3.78 13.32
CA TYR A 34 6.50 3.33 11.95
C TYR A 34 7.85 3.44 11.23
N TRP A 35 8.33 2.36 10.63
CA TRP A 35 9.60 2.32 9.90
C TRP A 35 9.40 1.67 8.52
N SER A 36 9.48 2.48 7.46
CA SER A 36 9.32 2.07 6.06
C SER A 36 10.64 1.74 5.35
N PHE A 37 11.76 2.32 5.81
CA PHE A 37 13.09 2.21 5.19
C PHE A 37 13.25 2.79 3.78
N GLU A 38 12.19 3.37 3.21
CA GLU A 38 12.16 3.93 1.86
C GLU A 38 13.18 5.07 1.62
N ASP A 39 13.56 5.76 2.69
CA ASP A 39 14.57 6.83 2.65
C ASP A 39 16.00 6.32 2.95
N ASN A 40 16.21 5.01 3.01
CA ASN A 40 17.45 4.39 3.47
C ASN A 40 17.88 4.87 4.86
N THR A 41 16.92 5.15 5.74
CA THR A 41 17.17 5.37 7.17
C THR A 41 16.32 4.44 8.05
N PRO A 42 16.79 4.09 9.26
CA PRO A 42 15.97 3.40 10.25
C PRO A 42 15.16 4.40 11.09
N ASN A 43 14.81 5.56 10.52
CA ASN A 43 14.11 6.61 11.25
C ASN A 43 12.62 6.29 11.35
N ASP A 44 12.03 6.73 12.45
CA ASP A 44 10.60 6.65 12.65
C ASP A 44 9.89 7.70 11.79
N GLN A 45 8.83 7.26 11.11
CA GLN A 45 7.99 8.05 10.23
C GLN A 45 6.54 8.15 10.74
N SER A 46 6.27 7.71 11.98
CA SER A 46 4.95 7.79 12.60
C SER A 46 4.45 9.23 12.82
N GLY A 47 5.36 10.22 12.75
CA GLY A 47 5.09 11.62 13.09
C GLY A 47 5.11 11.89 14.61
N ASN A 48 5.49 10.91 15.42
CA ASN A 48 5.55 11.06 16.88
C ASN A 48 6.83 11.83 17.30
N PRO A 49 6.71 12.96 18.04
CA PRO A 49 7.88 13.72 18.49
C PRO A 49 8.72 13.01 19.56
N GLY A 50 8.27 11.86 20.08
CA GLY A 50 8.91 11.10 21.15
C GLY A 50 10.26 10.43 20.83
N ASN A 51 10.89 10.71 19.68
CA ASN A 51 12.15 10.09 19.23
C ASN A 51 12.12 8.55 19.21
N ALA A 52 11.16 7.99 18.45
CA ALA A 52 11.10 6.55 18.15
C ALA A 52 12.10 6.12 17.05
N ASN A 53 13.03 6.98 16.63
CA ASN A 53 14.07 6.60 15.67
C ASN A 53 14.83 5.37 16.15
N CYS A 54 15.18 4.49 15.22
CA CYS A 54 15.99 3.32 15.54
C CYS A 54 17.48 3.57 15.33
N VAL A 55 18.30 2.80 16.05
CA VAL A 55 19.73 2.68 15.83
C VAL A 55 20.05 1.31 15.24
N TRP A 56 20.97 1.28 14.29
CA TRP A 56 21.48 0.07 13.68
C TRP A 56 22.29 -0.79 14.64
N VAL A 57 22.12 -2.10 14.52
CA VAL A 57 22.87 -3.09 15.27
C VAL A 57 23.55 -4.06 14.31
N GLY A 58 24.86 -4.19 14.48
CA GLY A 58 25.68 -5.15 13.76
C GLY A 58 25.67 -4.94 12.25
N THR A 59 25.26 -5.96 11.50
CA THR A 59 25.49 -6.05 10.03
C THR A 59 24.22 -5.99 9.20
N ALA A 60 23.15 -5.39 9.73
CA ALA A 60 21.93 -5.16 8.97
C ALA A 60 22.19 -4.28 7.74
N VAL A 61 21.50 -4.58 6.63
CA VAL A 61 21.65 -3.86 5.37
C VAL A 61 20.29 -3.64 4.71
N TYR A 62 20.19 -2.60 3.88
CA TYR A 62 19.04 -2.40 3.01
C TYR A 62 19.05 -3.37 1.83
N SER A 63 17.87 -3.72 1.33
CA SER A 63 17.68 -4.63 0.21
C SER A 63 16.53 -4.17 -0.70
N ASN A 64 16.66 -4.42 -2.00
CA ASN A 64 15.60 -4.17 -2.99
C ASN A 64 14.67 -5.40 -3.19
N ASP A 65 14.84 -6.45 -2.37
CA ASP A 65 13.88 -7.55 -2.30
C ASP A 65 12.78 -7.13 -1.33
N THR A 66 11.60 -6.82 -1.84
CA THR A 66 10.51 -6.15 -1.11
C THR A 66 9.17 -6.89 -1.25
N PRO A 67 8.19 -6.67 -0.34
CA PRO A 67 6.93 -7.40 -0.31
C PRO A 67 5.93 -7.05 -1.43
N GLY A 68 6.11 -5.94 -2.16
CA GLY A 68 5.15 -5.53 -3.19
C GLY A 68 5.56 -4.27 -3.96
N PRO A 69 4.77 -3.88 -4.99
CA PRO A 69 5.12 -2.84 -5.96
C PRO A 69 5.23 -1.42 -5.38
N GLY A 70 4.77 -1.19 -4.15
CA GLY A 70 4.95 0.08 -3.44
C GLY A 70 6.26 0.20 -2.65
N SER A 71 6.84 -0.93 -2.23
CA SER A 71 8.06 -0.95 -1.39
C SER A 71 9.31 -1.02 -2.23
N LEU A 72 10.21 -0.07 -2.01
CA LEU A 72 11.48 0.03 -2.75
C LEU A 72 12.63 -0.55 -1.92
N VAL A 73 12.53 -0.48 -0.58
CA VAL A 73 13.62 -0.86 0.32
C VAL A 73 13.09 -1.62 1.53
N SER A 74 13.61 -2.83 1.74
CA SER A 74 13.43 -3.58 2.99
C SER A 74 14.74 -3.64 3.79
N ILE A 75 14.67 -4.16 5.01
CA ILE A 75 15.85 -4.49 5.81
C ILE A 75 16.15 -6.00 5.78
N ASP A 76 17.40 -6.33 5.48
CA ASP A 76 17.92 -7.70 5.52
C ASP A 76 18.70 -7.92 6.82
N LEU A 77 18.13 -8.74 7.70
CA LEU A 77 18.72 -9.12 8.97
C LEU A 77 19.30 -10.54 8.95
N ARG A 78 19.42 -11.18 7.77
CA ARG A 78 19.96 -12.55 7.64
C ARG A 78 21.46 -12.61 7.90
N ALA A 79 22.15 -11.47 7.85
CA ALA A 79 23.54 -11.37 8.26
C ALA A 79 23.67 -11.58 9.79
N ARG A 80 24.86 -12.02 10.26
CA ARG A 80 25.04 -12.31 11.69
C ARG A 80 24.88 -11.05 12.53
N ASN A 81 24.16 -11.18 13.64
CA ASN A 81 23.97 -10.15 14.65
C ASN A 81 23.34 -8.85 14.12
N ALA A 82 22.36 -8.96 13.21
CA ALA A 82 21.71 -7.82 12.58
C ALA A 82 20.35 -7.51 13.23
N ALA A 83 20.14 -6.26 13.64
CA ALA A 83 18.89 -5.77 14.25
C ALA A 83 18.78 -4.24 14.15
N ILE A 84 17.63 -3.70 14.53
CA ILE A 84 17.42 -2.27 14.81
C ILE A 84 16.70 -2.11 16.15
N GLY A 85 17.04 -1.07 16.93
CA GLY A 85 16.43 -0.81 18.23
C GLY A 85 15.97 0.63 18.38
N ALA A 86 14.75 0.84 18.86
CA ALA A 86 14.15 2.16 19.05
C ALA A 86 14.78 2.90 20.24
N VAL A 87 15.05 4.20 20.10
CA VAL A 87 15.76 4.95 21.15
C VAL A 87 14.90 5.20 22.40
N ASN A 88 13.58 5.33 22.25
CA ASN A 88 12.70 5.63 23.39
C ASN A 88 11.92 4.39 23.86
N GLU A 89 12.34 3.86 25.02
CA GLU A 89 11.79 2.66 25.63
C GLU A 89 10.33 2.84 26.08
N GLN A 90 9.98 4.00 26.64
CA GLN A 90 8.70 4.20 27.33
C GLN A 90 7.51 4.35 26.39
N LEU A 91 7.74 4.72 25.13
CA LEU A 91 6.67 4.86 24.13
C LEU A 91 5.95 3.54 23.84
N PHE A 92 6.63 2.41 24.02
CA PHE A 92 6.12 1.09 23.64
C PHE A 92 5.59 0.28 24.84
N ASP A 93 5.53 0.89 26.02
CA ASP A 93 4.90 0.34 27.22
C ASP A 93 3.39 0.60 27.18
N THR A 94 2.66 -0.30 26.54
CA THR A 94 1.23 -0.13 26.27
C THR A 94 0.41 -1.33 26.75
N ALA A 95 -0.77 -1.04 27.32
CA ALA A 95 -1.66 -2.07 27.83
C ALA A 95 -2.34 -2.87 26.71
N SER A 96 -2.76 -2.18 25.64
CA SER A 96 -3.21 -2.78 24.38
C SER A 96 -2.28 -2.35 23.27
N HIS A 97 -2.11 -3.19 22.25
CA HIS A 97 -1.30 -2.82 21.09
C HIS A 97 -1.62 -3.65 19.87
N SER A 98 -1.14 -3.17 18.72
CA SER A 98 -1.00 -3.94 17.50
C SER A 98 0.41 -3.76 16.95
N ILE A 99 0.96 -4.84 16.44
CA ILE A 99 2.28 -4.88 15.81
C ILE A 99 2.07 -5.44 14.42
N ALA A 100 2.46 -4.70 13.39
CA ALA A 100 2.37 -5.14 12.00
C ALA A 100 3.74 -5.06 11.32
N PHE A 101 4.03 -6.00 10.44
CA PHE A 101 5.25 -6.01 9.64
C PHE A 101 5.15 -7.04 8.52
N TRP A 102 5.92 -6.81 7.46
CA TRP A 102 6.25 -7.84 6.49
C TRP A 102 7.51 -8.58 6.91
N THR A 103 7.56 -9.89 6.66
CA THR A 103 8.80 -10.66 6.83
C THR A 103 8.96 -11.73 5.76
N LYS A 104 10.22 -12.06 5.44
CA LYS A 104 10.59 -13.12 4.50
C LYS A 104 11.75 -13.94 5.02
N GLY A 105 11.64 -15.25 4.82
CA GLY A 105 12.69 -16.22 5.12
C GLY A 105 12.42 -16.96 6.42
N PRO A 106 12.78 -18.25 6.48
CA PRO A 106 12.66 -19.00 7.72
C PRO A 106 13.61 -18.42 8.79
N PRO A 107 13.22 -18.39 10.07
CA PRO A 107 14.08 -17.89 11.12
C PRO A 107 15.30 -18.80 11.30
N THR A 108 16.47 -18.20 11.52
CA THR A 108 17.73 -18.93 11.71
C THR A 108 18.27 -18.85 13.15
N GLY A 109 17.64 -18.03 13.98
CA GLY A 109 18.04 -17.84 15.37
C GLY A 109 17.90 -19.08 16.26
N ASP A 110 18.43 -18.96 17.47
CA ASP A 110 18.09 -19.77 18.63
C ASP A 110 17.31 -18.89 19.60
N TRP A 111 16.00 -19.14 19.70
CA TRP A 111 15.07 -18.22 20.36
C TRP A 111 15.12 -16.82 19.72
N GLY A 112 15.21 -16.81 18.38
CA GLY A 112 15.25 -15.59 17.56
C GLY A 112 14.00 -14.73 17.75
N ASN A 113 14.15 -13.40 17.79
CA ASN A 113 13.04 -12.47 18.00
C ASN A 113 12.83 -11.60 16.75
N TRP A 114 11.64 -11.65 16.15
CA TRP A 114 11.24 -10.67 15.13
C TRP A 114 11.08 -9.29 15.75
N ALA A 115 10.42 -9.22 16.88
CA ALA A 115 10.21 -7.99 17.63
C ALA A 115 10.16 -8.30 19.13
N SER A 116 10.71 -7.44 19.98
CA SER A 116 10.62 -7.62 21.43
C SER A 116 10.66 -6.30 22.18
N LYS A 117 9.91 -6.24 23.29
CA LYS A 117 9.92 -5.15 24.28
C LYS A 117 10.11 -5.70 25.70
N THR A 118 11.02 -6.66 25.87
CA THR A 118 11.26 -7.33 27.17
C THR A 118 12.44 -8.29 27.11
N THR A 119 12.83 -8.79 28.28
CA THR A 119 13.53 -10.07 28.47
C THR A 119 12.60 -11.19 28.97
N GLU A 120 13.15 -12.27 29.49
CA GLU A 120 12.37 -13.42 29.98
C GLU A 120 11.38 -13.11 31.11
N THR A 121 11.29 -11.89 31.66
CA THR A 121 10.36 -11.60 32.77
C THR A 121 9.06 -10.95 32.33
N ASP A 122 9.08 -9.74 31.75
CA ASP A 122 7.96 -8.80 31.76
C ASP A 122 7.84 -7.96 30.47
N GLY A 123 6.76 -8.15 29.71
CA GLY A 123 6.44 -7.38 28.49
C GLY A 123 5.90 -8.29 27.38
N TRP A 124 6.32 -8.10 26.13
CA TRP A 124 5.87 -8.91 25.00
C TRP A 124 6.99 -9.23 23.98
N MET A 125 6.88 -10.37 23.31
CA MET A 125 7.82 -10.79 22.26
C MET A 125 7.11 -11.45 21.08
N ILE A 126 7.69 -11.31 19.91
CA ILE A 126 7.38 -12.09 18.72
C ILE A 126 8.63 -12.90 18.39
N ARG A 127 8.60 -14.22 18.65
CA ARG A 127 9.82 -15.02 18.65
C ARG A 127 9.62 -16.48 18.26
N GLN A 128 10.74 -17.13 18.02
CA GLN A 128 10.86 -18.57 17.88
C GLN A 128 11.04 -19.22 19.28
N HIS A 129 10.46 -20.41 19.50
CA HIS A 129 10.56 -21.18 20.76
C HIS A 129 11.59 -22.33 20.70
N ALA A 130 12.78 -22.07 20.14
CA ALA A 130 14.00 -22.91 20.10
C ALA A 130 14.65 -22.90 18.71
N SER A 131 15.97 -23.08 18.69
CA SER A 131 16.75 -23.31 17.46
C SER A 131 16.14 -24.38 16.54
N GLY A 132 16.17 -24.10 15.23
CA GLY A 132 15.69 -25.00 14.19
C GLY A 132 14.17 -25.08 14.04
N ARG A 133 13.40 -24.33 14.84
CA ARG A 133 11.95 -24.21 14.66
C ARG A 133 11.61 -23.11 13.67
N THR A 134 10.53 -23.28 12.93
CA THR A 134 10.02 -22.27 12.00
C THR A 134 8.78 -21.57 12.50
N SER A 135 8.25 -21.96 13.66
CA SER A 135 7.03 -21.36 14.19
C SER A 135 7.31 -19.99 14.84
N MET A 136 6.42 -19.04 14.59
CA MET A 136 6.39 -17.70 15.15
C MET A 136 5.39 -17.67 16.30
N TYR A 137 5.81 -17.18 17.47
CA TYR A 137 4.97 -17.04 18.66
C TYR A 137 4.86 -15.59 19.06
N TYR A 138 3.61 -15.14 19.26
CA TYR A 138 3.30 -13.89 19.94
C TYR A 138 3.04 -14.16 21.42
N ASP A 139 4.05 -13.81 22.23
CA ASP A 139 4.10 -13.99 23.67
C ASP A 139 3.76 -12.68 24.39
N ILE A 140 2.78 -12.76 25.31
CA ILE A 140 2.61 -11.76 26.36
C ILE A 140 3.16 -12.37 27.65
N ARG A 141 4.14 -11.73 28.26
CA ARG A 141 4.85 -12.27 29.43
C ARG A 141 4.37 -11.66 30.73
N SER A 142 4.35 -12.50 31.77
CA SER A 142 4.04 -12.13 33.14
C SER A 142 4.92 -12.91 34.11
N GLY A 143 5.90 -12.28 34.74
CA GLY A 143 6.68 -12.90 35.81
C GLY A 143 7.35 -14.22 35.39
N GLY A 144 7.88 -14.27 34.16
CA GLY A 144 8.62 -15.43 33.67
C GLY A 144 7.84 -16.44 32.83
N ASN A 145 6.51 -16.32 32.74
CA ASN A 145 5.68 -17.26 31.97
C ASN A 145 5.30 -16.71 30.60
N ASP A 146 5.33 -17.60 29.60
CA ASP A 146 4.87 -17.33 28.25
C ASP A 146 3.39 -17.62 28.08
N LEU A 147 2.60 -16.58 27.83
CA LEU A 147 1.29 -16.73 27.24
C LEU A 147 1.48 -16.60 25.75
N GLY A 148 1.81 -17.70 25.07
CA GLY A 148 2.11 -17.75 23.63
C GLY A 148 0.89 -18.03 22.76
N LEU A 149 0.88 -17.48 21.55
CA LEU A 149 -0.05 -17.78 20.46
C LEU A 149 0.81 -17.98 19.21
N GLY A 150 0.77 -19.17 18.61
CA GLY A 150 1.76 -19.58 17.63
C GLY A 150 1.16 -19.90 16.26
N ILE A 151 1.94 -19.64 15.22
CA ILE A 151 1.70 -20.03 13.82
C ILE A 151 2.99 -20.54 13.19
N ASP A 152 2.92 -21.18 12.03
CA ASP A 152 4.10 -21.62 11.27
C ASP A 152 4.58 -20.54 10.30
N HIS A 153 5.90 -20.31 10.23
CA HIS A 153 6.56 -19.43 9.26
C HIS A 153 7.83 -20.10 8.72
N SER A 154 7.65 -21.07 7.82
CA SER A 154 8.72 -21.94 7.33
C SER A 154 9.20 -21.64 5.91
N ASP A 155 8.51 -20.75 5.19
CA ASP A 155 8.80 -20.47 3.79
C ASP A 155 9.73 -19.26 3.61
N ASN A 156 10.18 -19.06 2.38
CA ASN A 156 11.02 -17.92 1.99
C ASN A 156 10.22 -16.95 1.11
N VAL A 157 8.97 -16.69 1.49
CA VAL A 157 8.04 -15.79 0.80
C VAL A 157 7.70 -14.64 1.72
N TRP A 158 7.49 -13.45 1.16
CA TRP A 158 6.99 -12.30 1.92
C TRP A 158 5.60 -12.61 2.49
N ARG A 159 5.45 -12.43 3.80
CA ARG A 159 4.18 -12.55 4.53
C ARG A 159 3.96 -11.27 5.34
N HIS A 160 2.75 -10.74 5.29
CA HIS A 160 2.33 -9.67 6.18
C HIS A 160 1.73 -10.28 7.44
N TYR A 161 2.23 -9.88 8.59
CA TYR A 161 1.66 -10.30 9.88
C TYR A 161 1.14 -9.10 10.65
N VAL A 162 0.01 -9.31 11.31
CA VAL A 162 -0.49 -8.39 12.35
C VAL A 162 -0.79 -9.19 13.61
N MET A 163 -0.21 -8.77 14.72
CA MET A 163 -0.50 -9.28 16.05
C MET A 163 -1.28 -8.20 16.79
N THR A 164 -2.45 -8.53 17.31
CA THR A 164 -3.28 -7.59 18.08
C THR A 164 -3.46 -8.11 19.50
N TYR A 165 -3.48 -7.20 20.46
CA TYR A 165 -3.86 -7.48 21.83
C TYR A 165 -4.70 -6.35 22.42
N ASP A 166 -5.87 -6.71 22.96
CA ASP A 166 -6.78 -5.81 23.65
C ASP A 166 -6.87 -6.20 25.12
N VAL A 167 -6.46 -5.29 26.02
CA VAL A 167 -6.56 -5.49 27.47
C VAL A 167 -8.00 -5.49 27.97
N GLY A 168 -8.90 -4.75 27.31
CA GLY A 168 -10.30 -4.62 27.69
C GLY A 168 -11.06 -5.94 27.54
N THR A 169 -10.77 -6.67 26.46
CA THR A 169 -11.33 -8.02 26.23
C THR A 169 -10.38 -9.14 26.67
N ASN A 170 -9.13 -8.80 27.02
CA ASN A 170 -8.04 -9.74 27.28
C ASN A 170 -7.83 -10.74 26.14
N ARG A 171 -7.92 -10.30 24.88
CA ARG A 171 -7.80 -11.16 23.69
C ARG A 171 -6.62 -10.75 22.83
N LYS A 172 -5.89 -11.76 22.36
CA LYS A 172 -4.88 -11.64 21.30
C LYS A 172 -5.22 -12.47 20.08
N LEU A 173 -4.85 -11.95 18.92
CA LEU A 173 -5.08 -12.55 17.60
C LEU A 173 -3.83 -12.38 16.73
N ILE A 174 -3.68 -13.29 15.75
CA ILE A 174 -2.67 -13.17 14.68
C ILE A 174 -3.39 -13.20 13.34
N TYR A 175 -3.06 -12.24 12.49
CA TYR A 175 -3.47 -12.16 11.10
C TYR A 175 -2.26 -12.40 10.20
N GLU A 176 -2.46 -13.16 9.12
CA GLU A 176 -1.50 -13.35 8.04
C GLU A 176 -2.17 -12.88 6.75
N ASN A 177 -1.51 -11.99 6.00
CA ASN A 177 -1.98 -11.49 4.70
C ASN A 177 -3.45 -11.02 4.74
N GLY A 178 -3.81 -10.27 5.80
CA GLY A 178 -5.16 -9.73 5.98
C GLY A 178 -6.17 -10.70 6.61
N VAL A 179 -5.83 -11.97 6.84
CA VAL A 179 -6.75 -13.00 7.32
C VAL A 179 -6.37 -13.46 8.73
N GLN A 180 -7.33 -13.58 9.64
CA GLN A 180 -7.07 -14.12 10.98
C GLN A 180 -6.68 -15.61 10.89
N VAL A 181 -5.47 -15.94 11.35
CA VAL A 181 -4.93 -17.31 11.32
C VAL A 181 -4.81 -17.94 12.71
N ALA A 182 -4.81 -17.14 13.77
CA ALA A 182 -4.77 -17.65 15.14
C ALA A 182 -5.51 -16.75 16.14
N GLY A 183 -5.96 -17.37 17.24
CA GLY A 183 -6.77 -16.72 18.28
C GLY A 183 -8.28 -16.75 17.99
N PRO A 184 -9.11 -16.13 18.84
CA PRO A 184 -8.71 -15.34 20.00
C PRO A 184 -8.25 -16.22 21.17
N GLN A 185 -7.08 -15.92 21.73
CA GLN A 185 -6.58 -16.53 22.97
C GLN A 185 -6.43 -15.46 24.05
N ASN A 186 -6.51 -15.87 25.32
CA ASN A 186 -6.30 -14.95 26.42
C ASN A 186 -4.84 -14.50 26.48
N GLY A 187 -4.63 -13.21 26.73
CA GLY A 187 -3.33 -12.65 27.12
C GLY A 187 -3.22 -12.53 28.64
N ARG A 188 -2.56 -11.46 29.09
CA ARG A 188 -2.38 -11.13 30.52
C ARG A 188 -3.43 -10.11 30.95
N ALA A 189 -4.29 -10.48 31.90
CA ALA A 189 -5.20 -9.53 32.53
C ALA A 189 -4.43 -8.30 33.08
N GLY A 190 -4.84 -7.10 32.68
CA GLY A 190 -4.15 -5.85 33.02
C GLY A 190 -3.05 -5.41 32.05
N GLY A 191 -2.81 -6.15 30.96
CA GLY A 191 -1.86 -5.80 29.91
C GLY A 191 -0.48 -6.42 30.10
N PRO A 192 0.43 -6.33 29.13
CA PRO A 192 1.86 -6.56 29.38
C PRO A 192 2.35 -5.66 30.54
N LEU A 193 3.38 -6.09 31.27
CA LEU A 193 4.05 -5.22 32.21
C LEU A 193 5.03 -4.31 31.48
N ASP A 194 5.15 -3.08 31.97
CA ASP A 194 6.13 -2.12 31.49
C ASP A 194 7.55 -2.67 31.66
N SER A 195 8.42 -2.32 30.72
CA SER A 195 9.75 -2.87 30.64
C SER A 195 10.76 -1.75 30.42
N ALA A 196 11.82 -1.70 31.22
CA ALA A 196 12.92 -0.74 31.03
C ALA A 196 13.80 -1.06 29.80
N ARG A 197 13.29 -1.84 28.85
CA ARG A 197 14.00 -2.32 27.67
C ARG A 197 13.57 -1.59 26.42
N THR A 198 14.50 -1.50 25.49
CA THR A 198 14.24 -0.97 24.15
C THR A 198 13.33 -1.91 23.36
N LEU A 199 12.44 -1.33 22.53
CA LEU A 199 11.82 -2.07 21.44
C LEU A 199 12.88 -2.41 20.40
N VAL A 200 13.04 -3.70 20.10
CA VAL A 200 14.04 -4.19 19.15
C VAL A 200 13.36 -5.01 18.08
N TRP A 201 13.75 -4.77 16.83
CA TRP A 201 13.40 -5.61 15.69
C TRP A 201 14.60 -6.46 15.28
N GLY A 202 14.40 -7.78 15.21
CA GLY A 202 15.41 -8.76 14.81
C GLY A 202 16.32 -9.27 15.92
N ASP A 203 16.19 -8.78 17.15
CA ASP A 203 16.86 -9.27 18.36
C ASP A 203 16.01 -8.95 19.61
N ARG A 204 16.59 -9.14 20.79
CA ARG A 204 16.09 -8.64 22.07
C ARG A 204 17.15 -7.84 22.83
N ASP A 205 16.67 -6.91 23.63
CA ASP A 205 17.51 -6.17 24.55
C ASP A 205 17.86 -7.03 25.78
N SER A 206 19.15 -7.14 26.11
CA SER A 206 19.66 -8.13 27.06
C SER A 206 19.93 -7.62 28.47
N ASN A 207 20.06 -6.31 28.71
CA ASN A 207 20.14 -5.76 30.08
C ASN A 207 19.36 -4.43 30.28
N ASP A 208 19.10 -4.04 31.54
CA ASP A 208 18.29 -2.84 31.90
C ASP A 208 19.09 -1.53 31.82
N ALA A 209 20.27 -1.53 31.20
CA ALA A 209 21.03 -0.31 31.02
C ALA A 209 20.33 0.57 29.96
N PRO A 210 20.42 1.91 30.09
CA PRO A 210 19.78 2.81 29.13
C PRO A 210 20.20 2.56 27.69
N GLY A 211 19.22 2.47 26.80
CA GLY A 211 19.41 2.24 25.38
C GLY A 211 19.77 0.80 25.04
N TYR A 212 19.59 0.43 23.77
CA TYR A 212 19.68 -0.96 23.33
C TYR A 212 21.00 -1.68 23.69
N GLN A 213 20.86 -2.88 24.26
CA GLN A 213 21.98 -3.75 24.61
C GLN A 213 21.85 -5.10 23.90
N ALA A 214 22.61 -5.24 22.80
CA ALA A 214 22.65 -6.42 21.95
C ALA A 214 22.69 -7.74 22.70
N SER A 215 21.89 -8.71 22.27
CA SER A 215 21.92 -10.04 22.85
C SER A 215 23.18 -10.81 22.42
N GLY A 216 23.61 -11.76 23.25
CA GLY A 216 24.64 -12.73 22.87
C GLY A 216 24.21 -13.51 21.62
N GLY A 217 25.16 -13.80 20.72
CA GLY A 217 25.00 -14.13 19.29
C GLY A 217 24.16 -15.35 18.87
N GLY A 218 22.93 -15.49 19.39
CA GLY A 218 21.96 -16.52 19.05
C GLY A 218 20.51 -16.03 18.94
N ASN A 219 20.11 -14.95 19.62
CA ASN A 219 18.70 -14.50 19.64
C ASN A 219 18.29 -13.62 18.44
N TYR A 220 19.17 -13.49 17.45
CA TYR A 220 18.89 -12.76 16.22
C TYR A 220 17.99 -13.60 15.32
N ILE A 221 16.94 -13.00 14.75
CA ILE A 221 15.96 -13.77 13.99
C ILE A 221 16.50 -14.31 12.66
N GLY A 222 17.31 -13.51 11.98
CA GLY A 222 17.90 -13.87 10.69
C GLY A 222 16.88 -13.93 9.55
N THR A 223 15.96 -12.97 9.49
CA THR A 223 14.96 -12.83 8.42
C THR A 223 15.07 -11.45 7.76
N MET A 224 14.30 -11.23 6.70
CA MET A 224 14.08 -9.88 6.19
C MET A 224 12.82 -9.31 6.84
N LEU A 225 12.81 -7.99 7.05
CA LEU A 225 11.64 -7.27 7.55
C LEU A 225 11.37 -6.04 6.70
N ASP A 226 10.12 -5.60 6.69
CA ASP A 226 9.72 -4.36 6.05
C ASP A 226 8.44 -3.80 6.69
N GLU A 227 8.21 -2.50 6.54
CA GLU A 227 6.96 -1.81 6.95
C GLU A 227 6.57 -2.11 8.40
N LEU A 228 7.41 -1.67 9.33
CA LEU A 228 7.28 -2.03 10.74
C LEU A 228 6.36 -1.04 11.45
N TYR A 229 5.28 -1.53 12.03
CA TYR A 229 4.31 -0.72 12.78
C TYR A 229 4.23 -1.13 14.24
N PHE A 230 4.08 -0.13 15.10
CA PHE A 230 3.60 -0.28 16.46
C PHE A 230 2.45 0.70 16.72
N ILE A 231 1.31 0.18 17.13
CA ILE A 231 0.06 0.92 17.34
C ILE A 231 -0.40 0.68 18.78
N ASP A 232 -0.73 1.72 19.54
CA ASP A 232 -1.06 1.68 20.98
C ASP A 232 -2.45 1.15 21.34
N ARG A 233 -3.09 0.47 20.38
CA ARG A 233 -4.41 -0.14 20.52
C ARG A 233 -4.51 -1.40 19.71
N ALA A 234 -5.48 -2.24 20.05
CA ALA A 234 -5.94 -3.29 19.15
C ALA A 234 -6.65 -2.65 17.95
N ILE A 235 -6.19 -2.98 16.74
CA ILE A 235 -6.83 -2.54 15.49
C ILE A 235 -7.91 -3.52 15.03
N THR A 236 -8.82 -3.04 14.20
CA THR A 236 -9.93 -3.80 13.62
C THR A 236 -9.50 -4.61 12.39
N LEU A 237 -10.34 -5.54 11.93
CA LEU A 237 -10.08 -6.29 10.71
C LEU A 237 -9.97 -5.36 9.48
N ASP A 238 -10.79 -4.33 9.39
CA ASP A 238 -10.73 -3.39 8.27
C ASP A 238 -9.39 -2.65 8.24
N GLU A 239 -8.87 -2.28 9.41
CA GLU A 239 -7.55 -1.65 9.56
C GLU A 239 -6.41 -2.63 9.27
N VAL A 240 -6.56 -3.91 9.63
CA VAL A 240 -5.63 -4.98 9.20
C VAL A 240 -5.59 -5.09 7.67
N LEU A 241 -6.76 -5.04 7.03
CA LEU A 241 -6.86 -5.09 5.57
C LEU A 241 -6.28 -3.84 4.91
N GLN A 242 -6.41 -2.66 5.54
CA GLN A 242 -5.74 -1.44 5.09
C GLN A 242 -4.22 -1.62 5.09
N LEU A 243 -3.62 -2.05 6.21
CA LEU A 243 -2.17 -2.27 6.28
C LEU A 243 -1.67 -3.36 5.31
N TYR A 244 -2.49 -4.38 5.03
CA TYR A 244 -2.11 -5.46 4.12
C TYR A 244 -2.18 -5.06 2.65
N ASN A 245 -3.32 -4.50 2.22
CA ASN A 245 -3.54 -4.13 0.82
C ASN A 245 -2.76 -2.88 0.44
N ASP A 246 -2.43 -2.07 1.43
CA ASP A 246 -1.81 -0.79 1.24
C ASP A 246 -0.66 -0.54 2.24
N PRO A 247 0.43 -1.32 2.16
CA PRO A 247 1.52 -1.22 3.13
C PRO A 247 2.25 0.12 3.03
N LEU A 248 2.24 0.79 1.88
CA LEU A 248 2.95 2.05 1.64
C LEU A 248 2.04 3.24 1.27
N GLY A 249 0.75 3.14 1.58
CA GLY A 249 -0.18 4.17 1.13
C GLY A 249 -0.16 4.29 -0.40
N ALA A 250 0.05 3.18 -1.13
CA ALA A 250 -0.08 2.94 -2.56
C ALA A 250 -0.78 4.14 -3.15
N PRO A 251 -0.01 5.05 -3.74
CA PRO A 251 -0.44 6.43 -3.88
C PRO A 251 -1.74 6.40 -4.68
N GLU A 252 -2.84 6.68 -3.99
CA GLU A 252 -4.13 6.66 -4.65
C GLU A 252 -4.05 7.76 -5.69
N GLY A 253 -4.28 7.39 -6.95
CA GLY A 253 -4.83 8.35 -7.87
C GLY A 253 -6.31 8.49 -7.55
N SER A 254 -6.94 9.51 -8.11
CA SER A 254 -8.37 9.67 -8.04
C SER A 254 -8.93 9.56 -9.44
N LEU A 255 -9.99 8.79 -9.62
CA LEU A 255 -10.76 8.80 -10.86
C LEU A 255 -11.97 9.71 -10.68
N HIS A 256 -12.19 10.62 -11.63
CA HIS A 256 -13.47 11.30 -11.80
C HIS A 256 -13.99 11.04 -13.21
N ILE A 257 -15.21 10.54 -13.31
CA ILE A 257 -15.87 10.26 -14.58
C ILE A 257 -16.84 11.39 -14.86
N PHE A 258 -16.66 12.11 -15.96
CA PHE A 258 -17.61 13.11 -16.43
C PHE A 258 -18.52 12.51 -17.50
N LYS A 259 -19.81 12.86 -17.41
CA LYS A 259 -20.77 12.62 -18.47
C LYS A 259 -21.07 13.90 -19.22
N PHE A 260 -21.17 13.83 -20.54
CA PHE A 260 -21.57 14.96 -21.37
C PHE A 260 -22.59 14.55 -22.43
N LEU A 261 -23.37 15.54 -22.89
CA LEU A 261 -24.26 15.40 -24.03
C LEU A 261 -23.44 15.54 -25.31
N ASP A 262 -23.42 14.48 -26.09
CA ASP A 262 -22.54 14.31 -27.26
C ASP A 262 -23.38 14.35 -28.56
N ASP A 263 -22.83 14.91 -29.63
CA ASP A 263 -23.41 14.84 -30.98
C ASP A 263 -23.11 13.53 -31.73
N CYS A 264 -22.44 12.63 -31.01
CA CYS A 264 -22.06 11.28 -31.32
C CYS A 264 -20.76 11.12 -32.11
N ASP A 265 -19.83 12.06 -31.92
CA ASP A 265 -18.46 11.95 -32.40
C ASP A 265 -17.49 11.34 -31.37
N GLY A 266 -17.93 11.22 -30.10
CA GLY A 266 -17.20 10.56 -29.01
C GLY A 266 -16.12 11.43 -28.37
N VAL A 267 -16.06 12.74 -28.68
CA VAL A 267 -15.03 13.67 -28.22
C VAL A 267 -15.68 14.82 -27.48
N PHE A 268 -15.25 15.08 -26.24
CA PHE A 268 -15.75 16.24 -25.50
C PHE A 268 -15.23 17.55 -26.10
N GLU A 269 -16.13 18.41 -26.57
CA GLU A 269 -15.81 19.69 -27.21
C GLU A 269 -16.27 20.93 -26.42
N PRO A 270 -15.60 22.08 -26.57
CA PRO A 270 -16.06 23.34 -25.99
C PRO A 270 -17.46 23.74 -26.47
N GLY A 271 -18.45 23.62 -25.59
CA GLY A 271 -19.85 23.94 -25.88
C GLY A 271 -20.81 22.80 -25.57
N GLU A 272 -20.29 21.59 -25.42
CA GLU A 272 -21.08 20.44 -25.00
C GLU A 272 -21.38 20.50 -23.49
N PRO A 273 -22.64 20.30 -23.07
CA PRO A 273 -22.99 20.39 -21.66
C PRO A 273 -22.61 19.10 -20.93
N ILE A 274 -21.90 19.26 -19.80
CA ILE A 274 -21.76 18.20 -18.80
C ILE A 274 -23.13 17.86 -18.23
N LEU A 275 -23.46 16.58 -18.18
CA LEU A 275 -24.69 16.04 -17.61
C LEU A 275 -24.50 15.85 -16.09
N PRO A 276 -25.18 16.63 -15.24
CA PRO A 276 -24.97 16.60 -13.80
C PRO A 276 -25.69 15.44 -13.09
N GLN A 277 -26.48 14.65 -13.83
CA GLN A 277 -27.19 13.51 -13.27
C GLN A 277 -26.23 12.31 -13.12
N PRO A 278 -26.37 11.48 -12.08
CA PRO A 278 -25.52 10.32 -11.89
C PRO A 278 -25.79 9.25 -12.96
N PHE A 279 -24.77 8.90 -13.73
CA PHE A 279 -24.78 7.73 -14.61
C PHE A 279 -23.99 6.59 -13.97
N PRO A 280 -24.47 5.34 -14.05
CA PRO A 280 -23.80 4.20 -13.44
C PRO A 280 -22.67 3.66 -14.30
N PHE A 281 -21.53 3.38 -13.67
CA PHE A 281 -20.33 2.80 -14.28
C PHE A 281 -19.84 1.59 -13.49
N ARG A 282 -19.13 0.72 -14.19
CA ARG A 282 -18.34 -0.37 -13.61
C ARG A 282 -16.87 -0.10 -13.86
N VAL A 283 -16.08 -0.07 -12.80
CA VAL A 283 -14.62 0.05 -12.84
C VAL A 283 -14.04 -1.31 -12.49
N THR A 284 -13.16 -1.83 -13.35
CA THR A 284 -12.56 -3.15 -13.20
C THR A 284 -11.04 -3.04 -13.19
N ASP A 285 -10.39 -3.59 -12.16
CA ASP A 285 -8.93 -3.61 -12.06
C ASP A 285 -8.29 -4.67 -12.98
N ALA A 286 -6.96 -4.75 -13.00
CA ALA A 286 -6.22 -5.71 -13.81
C ALA A 286 -6.43 -7.17 -13.39
N GLN A 287 -6.92 -7.39 -12.17
CA GLN A 287 -7.20 -8.70 -11.56
C GLN A 287 -8.66 -9.13 -11.81
N GLY A 288 -9.50 -8.25 -12.35
CA GLY A 288 -10.90 -8.50 -12.65
C GLY A 288 -11.86 -8.18 -11.48
N VAL A 289 -11.40 -7.48 -10.44
CA VAL A 289 -12.25 -7.00 -9.35
C VAL A 289 -13.07 -5.82 -9.85
N GLU A 290 -14.38 -5.86 -9.62
CA GLU A 290 -15.33 -4.85 -10.10
C GLU A 290 -15.86 -3.97 -8.96
N GLN A 291 -15.98 -2.68 -9.23
CA GLN A 291 -16.67 -1.70 -8.37
C GLN A 291 -17.70 -0.92 -9.19
N LEU A 292 -18.90 -0.72 -8.63
CA LEU A 292 -19.93 0.15 -9.20
C LEU A 292 -19.77 1.58 -8.68
N VAL A 293 -19.78 2.54 -9.59
CA VAL A 293 -19.53 3.97 -9.30
C VAL A 293 -20.44 4.88 -10.11
N SER A 294 -20.47 6.17 -9.75
CA SER A 294 -21.29 7.20 -10.42
C SER A 294 -20.42 8.29 -11.07
N SER A 295 -20.86 8.84 -12.20
CA SER A 295 -20.20 9.94 -12.94
C SER A 295 -20.20 11.33 -12.29
N CYS A 296 -20.36 11.40 -10.98
CA CYS A 296 -20.34 12.66 -10.24
C CYS A 296 -19.53 12.53 -8.95
N GLU A 297 -18.83 11.41 -8.78
CA GLU A 297 -18.06 11.09 -7.60
C GLU A 297 -16.60 10.99 -8.00
N THR A 298 -15.74 11.63 -7.20
CA THR A 298 -14.31 11.36 -7.24
C THR A 298 -14.07 10.13 -6.38
N ILE A 299 -13.52 9.07 -6.97
CA ILE A 299 -13.21 7.83 -6.26
C ILE A 299 -11.70 7.66 -6.11
N PRO A 300 -11.20 7.34 -4.90
CA PRO A 300 -9.83 6.91 -4.74
C PRO A 300 -9.63 5.53 -5.36
N LEU A 301 -8.53 5.34 -6.07
CA LEU A 301 -8.14 4.04 -6.64
C LEU A 301 -6.62 3.85 -6.48
N PRO A 302 -6.17 2.64 -6.11
CA PRO A 302 -4.75 2.29 -6.17
C PRO A 302 -4.16 2.55 -7.56
N GLU A 303 -2.86 2.86 -7.63
CA GLU A 303 -2.14 2.93 -8.90
C GLU A 303 -2.36 1.64 -9.71
N GLY A 304 -2.64 1.80 -11.00
CA GLY A 304 -2.81 0.65 -11.88
C GLY A 304 -3.64 0.95 -13.12
N ARG A 305 -3.76 -0.06 -13.97
CA ARG A 305 -4.60 -0.02 -15.16
C ARG A 305 -6.00 -0.50 -14.84
N TYR A 306 -7.00 0.28 -15.24
CA TYR A 306 -8.40 -0.02 -15.04
C TYR A 306 -9.16 -0.03 -16.36
N THR A 307 -10.24 -0.82 -16.39
CA THR A 307 -11.25 -0.81 -17.46
C THR A 307 -12.54 -0.21 -16.91
N ILE A 308 -12.98 0.89 -17.51
CA ILE A 308 -14.20 1.61 -17.15
C ILE A 308 -15.28 1.25 -18.19
N THR A 309 -16.40 0.70 -17.72
CA THR A 309 -17.54 0.33 -18.55
C THR A 309 -18.76 1.12 -18.12
N GLU A 310 -19.36 1.87 -19.06
CA GLU A 310 -20.63 2.53 -18.81
C GLU A 310 -21.79 1.54 -18.87
N LEU A 311 -22.68 1.61 -17.88
CA LEU A 311 -23.95 0.92 -17.89
C LEU A 311 -25.02 1.83 -18.51
N VAL A 312 -25.06 1.86 -19.85
CA VAL A 312 -25.89 2.80 -20.64
C VAL A 312 -27.37 2.73 -20.23
N PRO A 313 -27.96 3.80 -19.67
CA PRO A 313 -29.35 3.78 -19.26
C PRO A 313 -30.33 3.70 -20.44
N PRO A 314 -31.54 3.16 -20.25
CA PRO A 314 -32.57 3.16 -21.29
C PRO A 314 -32.86 4.57 -21.82
N GLY A 315 -32.96 4.70 -23.14
CA GLY A 315 -33.23 5.99 -23.81
C GLY A 315 -31.98 6.78 -24.19
N TRP A 316 -30.79 6.29 -23.86
CA TRP A 316 -29.50 6.86 -24.27
C TRP A 316 -28.76 5.94 -25.24
N ILE A 317 -27.84 6.53 -25.99
CA ILE A 317 -26.86 5.84 -26.85
C ILE A 317 -25.48 6.32 -26.39
N ALA A 318 -24.58 5.38 -26.11
CA ALA A 318 -23.18 5.70 -25.85
C ALA A 318 -22.48 6.06 -27.16
N CYS A 319 -21.77 7.18 -27.14
CA CYS A 319 -21.11 7.76 -28.30
C CYS A 319 -19.57 7.70 -28.19
N SER A 320 -19.04 7.64 -26.98
CA SER A 320 -17.62 7.39 -26.69
C SER A 320 -17.29 5.89 -26.61
N ASP A 321 -16.00 5.55 -26.66
CA ASP A 321 -15.51 4.19 -26.43
C ASP A 321 -16.06 3.61 -25.11
N ASN A 322 -16.66 2.42 -25.20
CA ASN A 322 -17.20 1.70 -24.06
C ASN A 322 -17.00 0.19 -24.27
N PRO A 323 -16.07 -0.46 -23.56
CA PRO A 323 -15.30 0.05 -22.42
C PRO A 323 -14.11 0.95 -22.79
N PHE A 324 -13.65 1.74 -21.81
CA PHE A 324 -12.48 2.62 -21.89
C PHE A 324 -11.38 2.16 -20.92
N GLN A 325 -10.11 2.25 -21.30
CA GLN A 325 -8.98 1.88 -20.43
C GLN A 325 -8.23 3.12 -19.96
N VAL A 326 -7.84 3.13 -18.69
CA VAL A 326 -7.08 4.23 -18.11
C VAL A 326 -6.03 3.74 -17.13
N ASP A 327 -4.91 4.44 -17.06
CA ASP A 327 -3.89 4.25 -16.04
C ASP A 327 -4.12 5.29 -14.94
N ILE A 328 -4.36 4.82 -13.72
CA ILE A 328 -4.44 5.65 -12.51
C ILE A 328 -3.03 5.80 -11.98
N LEU A 329 -2.59 7.05 -11.83
CA LEU A 329 -1.26 7.39 -11.38
C LEU A 329 -1.27 7.97 -9.95
N PRO A 330 -0.19 7.72 -9.18
CA PRO A 330 0.05 8.26 -7.86
C PRO A 330 -0.35 9.74 -7.68
N GLY A 331 -1.30 10.03 -6.78
CA GLY A 331 -1.65 11.40 -6.37
C GLY A 331 -2.23 12.29 -7.48
N GLN A 332 -2.57 11.72 -8.63
CA GLN A 332 -3.17 12.44 -9.75
C GLN A 332 -4.68 12.27 -9.77
N LEU A 333 -5.39 13.34 -10.12
CA LEU A 333 -6.77 13.24 -10.56
C LEU A 333 -6.79 12.86 -12.04
N THR A 334 -7.22 11.64 -12.33
CA THR A 334 -7.53 11.15 -13.66
C THR A 334 -8.97 11.48 -13.99
N GLU A 335 -9.17 12.36 -14.96
CA GLU A 335 -10.49 12.73 -15.48
C GLU A 335 -10.77 11.94 -16.76
N VAL A 336 -11.93 11.28 -16.82
CA VAL A 336 -12.37 10.53 -18.01
C VAL A 336 -13.75 11.03 -18.44
N PHE A 337 -13.94 11.20 -19.74
CA PHE A 337 -15.16 11.76 -20.30
C PHE A 337 -15.90 10.69 -21.11
N PHE A 338 -17.19 10.54 -20.87
CA PHE A 338 -18.06 9.65 -21.63
C PHE A 338 -19.23 10.44 -22.22
N GLY A 339 -19.39 10.34 -23.54
CA GLY A 339 -20.42 11.04 -24.29
C GLY A 339 -21.65 10.17 -24.52
N ASN A 340 -22.85 10.72 -24.28
CA ASN A 340 -24.11 10.10 -24.66
C ASN A 340 -25.01 11.06 -25.43
N MET A 341 -25.82 10.49 -26.33
CA MET A 341 -26.95 11.18 -26.96
C MET A 341 -28.29 10.55 -26.55
N PRO A 342 -29.38 11.32 -26.40
CA PRO A 342 -30.72 10.77 -26.28
C PRO A 342 -31.12 10.06 -27.57
N LYS A 343 -31.74 8.88 -27.44
CA LYS A 343 -32.18 8.06 -28.57
C LYS A 343 -33.22 8.75 -29.48
N GLY A 344 -33.90 9.79 -28.98
CA GLY A 344 -34.83 10.61 -29.76
C GLY A 344 -34.15 11.64 -30.66
N ASP A 345 -32.88 11.95 -30.38
CA ASP A 345 -32.10 12.97 -31.07
C ASP A 345 -31.15 12.36 -32.10
N ILE A 346 -31.37 11.09 -32.48
CA ILE A 346 -30.71 10.48 -33.64
C ILE A 346 -30.99 11.40 -34.83
N PRO A 347 -29.98 12.06 -35.41
CA PRO A 347 -30.18 12.83 -36.61
C PRO A 347 -30.80 11.90 -37.65
N GLU A 348 -31.97 12.27 -38.19
CA GLU A 348 -32.56 11.54 -39.30
C GLU A 348 -31.49 11.32 -40.37
N PRO A 349 -31.42 10.11 -40.93
CA PRO A 349 -30.15 9.45 -41.16
C PRO A 349 -29.28 10.23 -42.14
N VAL A 350 -27.98 10.29 -41.83
CA VAL A 350 -26.97 9.97 -42.85
C VAL A 350 -27.36 8.59 -43.38
N THR A 351 -28.20 8.61 -44.40
CA THR A 351 -28.71 7.45 -45.12
C THR A 351 -27.53 6.56 -45.47
N LEU A 352 -27.42 5.40 -44.81
CA LEU A 352 -26.72 4.20 -45.32
C LEU A 352 -25.33 4.45 -45.94
N GLY A 353 -24.39 5.04 -45.19
CA GLY A 353 -22.99 5.18 -45.62
C GLY A 353 -21.98 4.28 -44.91
N ALA A 354 -22.17 4.00 -43.61
CA ALA A 354 -21.07 3.52 -42.76
C ALA A 354 -21.25 2.13 -42.13
N LEU A 355 -22.23 1.34 -42.58
CA LEU A 355 -22.36 -0.08 -42.20
C LEU A 355 -22.05 -1.05 -43.36
N GLY A 356 -21.44 -0.54 -44.45
CA GLY A 356 -21.25 -1.29 -45.69
C GLY A 356 -19.87 -1.16 -46.36
N LEU A 357 -18.77 -0.95 -45.62
CA LEU A 357 -17.42 -0.96 -46.22
C LEU A 357 -16.34 -1.46 -45.24
N ALA A 358 -16.60 -2.62 -44.62
CA ALA A 358 -15.56 -3.49 -44.07
C ALA A 358 -15.17 -4.64 -45.03
N LEU A 359 -15.69 -4.69 -46.25
CA LEU A 359 -15.34 -5.72 -47.24
C LEU A 359 -15.22 -5.11 -48.65
N ALA A 360 -14.04 -5.33 -49.26
CA ALA A 360 -13.64 -5.07 -50.65
C ALA A 360 -12.98 -3.71 -50.98
N GLY A 361 -11.66 -3.65 -50.76
CA GLY A 361 -10.66 -3.52 -51.83
C GLY A 361 -10.71 -2.32 -52.81
N LEU A 362 -9.60 -1.57 -52.82
CA LEU A 362 -8.97 -0.90 -53.99
C LEU A 362 -9.82 0.10 -54.81
N GLY A 363 -9.43 1.38 -54.76
CA GLY A 363 -9.73 2.31 -55.86
C GLY A 363 -9.63 3.78 -55.47
N GLY A 364 -8.49 4.41 -55.79
CA GLY A 364 -8.25 5.83 -55.51
C GLY A 364 -9.24 6.78 -56.18
N TYR A 365 -9.58 7.87 -55.49
CA TYR A 365 -10.42 8.93 -56.02
C TYR A 365 -9.57 10.16 -56.39
N VAL A 366 -9.37 10.36 -57.70
CA VAL A 366 -8.71 11.54 -58.28
C VAL A 366 -9.78 12.52 -58.77
N ARG A 367 -9.75 13.74 -58.25
CA ARG A 367 -10.65 14.84 -58.60
C ARG A 367 -10.19 15.53 -59.89
N ARG A 368 -11.00 15.54 -60.96
CA ARG A 368 -10.83 16.46 -62.12
C ARG A 368 -12.08 17.31 -62.33
N ARG A 369 -11.94 18.62 -62.13
CA ARG A 369 -12.89 19.65 -62.57
C ARG A 369 -12.77 19.83 -64.09
N ARG A 370 -13.90 19.90 -64.79
CA ARG A 370 -14.03 20.73 -66.00
C ARG A 370 -15.23 21.66 -65.83
N ARG A 371 -14.96 22.95 -66.01
CA ARG A 371 -15.95 24.01 -66.21
C ARG A 371 -16.50 23.91 -67.63
N PHE A 372 -17.76 24.30 -67.81
CA PHE A 372 -18.24 24.85 -69.07
C PHE A 372 -17.78 26.31 -69.18
#